data_AF-A0A6J2A2Q8-F1
#
_entry.id   AF-A0A6J2A2Q8-F1
#
_cell.length_a   1.000
_cell.length_b   1.000
_cell.length_c   1.000
_cell.angle_alpha   90.00
_cell.angle_beta   90.00
_cell.angle_gamma   90.00
#
_symmetry.space_group_name_H-M   'P 1'
#
loop_
_entity.id
_entity.type
_entity.pdbx_description
1 polymer ?
#
loop_
_entity_poly.entity_id
_entity_poly.type
_entity_poly.pdbx_seq_one_letter_code
_entity_poly.pdbx_strand_id
1 'polypeptide(L)'
;MVAAGVLLGVLLRLCRVLLFLSQFYILSGGESTDIPPYVMKCPSNGLCSRLPADCVECRTNYSCVYGKPVTFDCTVKPSVTCVDQDFKSQKNFVINMTCRFCWQLPETDYECSNSTSCMTVSCPRQRYTANCTVRDHIHCLGNRTFPKMLYCNWTGGYKWSTALALSITLGGFGADRFYLGQWREGLGKLFSFGGLGIWTLIDVLLIGVGYVGPADGSLYI
;
A
#
# COMPACT_ATOMS: atom_id res chain seq x y z
N MET A 1 -42.70 15.29 -57.73
CA MET A 1 -41.39 14.62 -57.76
C MET A 1 -40.25 15.43 -57.10
N VAL A 2 -40.56 16.45 -56.27
CA VAL A 2 -39.55 17.33 -55.64
C VAL A 2 -38.91 16.70 -54.37
N ALA A 3 -39.61 15.76 -53.72
CA ALA A 3 -39.15 15.12 -52.48
C ALA A 3 -37.94 14.17 -52.65
N ALA A 4 -37.76 13.56 -53.83
CA ALA A 4 -36.68 12.59 -54.06
C ALA A 4 -35.29 13.25 -54.18
N GLY A 5 -35.21 14.46 -54.73
CA GLY A 5 -33.94 15.18 -54.90
C GLY A 5 -33.35 15.71 -53.58
N VAL A 6 -34.21 16.07 -52.62
CA VAL A 6 -33.79 16.55 -51.29
C VAL A 6 -33.22 15.39 -50.46
N LEU A 7 -33.84 14.20 -50.53
CA LEU A 7 -33.39 13.02 -49.80
C LEU A 7 -32.01 12.53 -50.26
N LEU A 8 -31.75 12.56 -51.58
CA LEU A 8 -30.46 12.15 -52.16
C LEU A 8 -29.32 13.11 -51.75
N GLY A 9 -29.59 14.42 -51.71
CA GLY A 9 -28.61 15.43 -51.28
C GLY A 9 -28.24 15.35 -49.80
N VAL A 10 -29.20 14.97 -48.95
CA VAL A 10 -28.96 14.74 -47.51
C VAL A 10 -28.13 13.47 -47.29
N LEU A 11 -28.43 12.38 -48.03
CA LEU A 11 -27.67 11.13 -47.94
C LEU A 11 -26.20 11.29 -48.37
N LEU A 12 -25.93 12.04 -49.44
CA LEU A 12 -24.56 12.31 -49.89
C LEU A 12 -23.75 13.16 -48.90
N ARG A 13 -24.40 14.11 -48.20
CA ARG A 13 -23.74 14.89 -47.14
C ARG A 13 -23.44 14.04 -45.90
N LEU A 14 -24.38 13.18 -45.50
CA LEU A 14 -24.17 12.21 -44.41
C LEU A 14 -23.03 11.24 -44.71
N CYS A 15 -22.93 10.74 -45.95
CA CYS A 15 -21.86 9.82 -46.36
C CYS A 15 -20.48 10.51 -46.34
N ARG A 16 -20.38 11.77 -46.76
CA ARG A 16 -19.14 12.56 -46.60
C ARG A 16 -18.77 12.76 -45.13
N VAL A 17 -19.71 13.13 -44.27
CA VAL A 17 -19.45 13.33 -42.83
C VAL A 17 -19.02 12.02 -42.15
N LEU A 18 -19.65 10.89 -42.51
CA LEU A 18 -19.27 9.57 -41.99
C LEU A 18 -17.87 9.14 -42.44
N LEU A 19 -17.49 9.40 -43.70
CA LEU A 19 -16.14 9.11 -44.19
C LEU A 19 -15.09 9.99 -43.50
N PHE A 20 -15.37 11.28 -43.30
CA PHE A 20 -14.49 12.18 -42.53
C PHE A 20 -14.36 11.73 -41.07
N LEU A 21 -15.46 11.35 -40.40
CA LEU A 21 -15.42 10.83 -39.03
C LEU A 21 -14.64 9.51 -38.92
N SER A 22 -14.69 8.63 -39.93
CA SER A 22 -13.89 7.40 -39.96
C SER A 22 -12.39 7.69 -40.12
N GLN A 23 -12.01 8.69 -40.91
CA GLN A 23 -10.61 9.09 -41.09
C GLN A 23 -10.04 9.80 -39.86
N PHE A 24 -10.86 10.58 -39.14
CA PHE A 24 -10.47 11.13 -37.84
C PHE A 24 -10.36 10.04 -36.75
N TYR A 25 -11.18 8.99 -36.80
CA TYR A 25 -11.07 7.86 -35.86
C TYR A 25 -9.77 7.06 -36.06
N ILE A 26 -9.32 6.87 -37.31
CA ILE A 26 -8.04 6.20 -37.59
C ILE A 26 -6.82 7.04 -37.18
N LEU A 27 -6.90 8.38 -37.26
CA LEU A 27 -5.81 9.28 -36.84
C LEU A 27 -5.76 9.55 -35.33
N SER A 28 -6.80 9.15 -34.58
CA SER A 28 -6.83 9.27 -33.12
C SER A 28 -6.31 8.02 -32.40
N GLY A 29 -5.81 7.03 -33.15
CA GLY A 29 -4.93 5.98 -32.64
C GLY A 29 -3.57 6.57 -32.25
N GLY A 30 -3.57 7.45 -31.24
CA GLY A 30 -2.38 7.93 -30.59
C GLY A 30 -1.67 6.73 -29.99
N GLU A 31 -0.54 6.38 -30.60
CA GLU A 31 0.49 5.53 -30.03
C GLU A 31 0.89 6.13 -28.69
N SER A 32 0.32 5.60 -27.61
CA SER A 32 0.83 5.85 -26.28
C SER A 32 2.25 5.32 -26.29
N THR A 33 3.22 6.24 -26.29
CA THR A 33 4.55 5.98 -25.78
C THR A 33 4.38 5.75 -24.28
N ASP A 34 3.85 4.58 -23.93
CA ASP A 34 3.66 4.12 -22.57
C ASP A 34 5.04 3.89 -21.97
N ILE A 35 5.62 4.97 -21.45
CA ILE A 35 6.83 4.91 -20.64
C ILE A 35 6.48 4.02 -19.45
N PRO A 36 7.11 2.84 -19.32
CA PRO A 36 6.69 1.90 -18.32
C PRO A 36 6.99 2.46 -16.92
N PRO A 37 6.11 2.21 -15.92
CA PRO A 37 6.11 2.89 -14.62
C PRO A 37 7.37 2.66 -13.77
N TYR A 38 8.24 1.72 -14.16
CA TYR A 38 9.52 1.47 -13.49
C TYR A 38 10.58 2.53 -13.81
N VAL A 39 10.48 3.25 -14.93
CA VAL A 39 11.51 4.20 -15.40
C VAL A 39 11.66 5.37 -14.42
N MET A 40 10.57 5.81 -13.80
CA MET A 40 10.58 6.92 -12.84
C MET A 40 11.31 6.60 -11.53
N LYS A 41 11.49 5.31 -11.20
CA LYS A 41 12.17 4.86 -9.97
C LYS A 41 13.67 4.59 -10.18
N CYS A 42 14.13 4.61 -11.42
CA CYS A 42 15.49 4.26 -11.77
C CYS A 42 16.36 5.53 -11.90
N PRO A 43 17.50 5.63 -11.22
CA PRO A 43 18.41 6.75 -11.41
C PRO A 43 19.09 6.65 -12.78
N SER A 44 19.14 7.76 -13.51
CA SER A 44 19.86 7.86 -14.78
C SER A 44 21.34 8.18 -14.54
N ASN A 45 22.23 7.54 -15.30
CA ASN A 45 23.68 7.78 -15.31
C ASN A 45 24.43 7.48 -14.00
N GLY A 46 23.86 6.62 -13.14
CA GLY A 46 24.57 6.06 -11.96
C GLY A 46 25.49 4.89 -12.32
N LEU A 47 26.28 4.41 -11.34
CA LEU A 47 27.07 3.18 -11.51
C LEU A 47 26.14 1.96 -11.69
N CYS A 48 26.44 1.12 -12.67
CA CYS A 48 25.65 -0.09 -12.94
C CYS A 48 25.62 -1.08 -11.74
N SER A 49 26.70 -1.16 -10.96
CA SER A 49 26.78 -2.05 -9.78
C SER A 49 25.89 -1.62 -8.60
N ARG A 50 25.40 -0.38 -8.60
CA ARG A 50 24.50 0.17 -7.56
C ARG A 50 23.05 0.30 -8.04
N LEU A 51 22.74 -0.24 -9.21
CA LEU A 51 21.41 -0.07 -9.78
C LEU A 51 20.39 -0.91 -8.99
N PRO A 52 19.21 -0.35 -8.67
CA PRO A 52 18.14 -1.10 -8.01
C PRO A 52 17.75 -2.37 -8.76
N ALA A 53 17.32 -3.40 -8.02
CA ALA A 53 16.88 -4.67 -8.60
C ALA A 53 15.72 -4.52 -9.60
N ASP A 54 14.87 -3.50 -9.45
CA ASP A 54 13.74 -3.26 -10.35
C ASP A 54 14.17 -2.75 -11.74
N CYS A 55 15.37 -2.19 -11.85
CA CYS A 55 15.92 -1.58 -13.06
C CYS A 55 16.75 -2.56 -13.91
N VAL A 56 17.00 -3.76 -13.40
CA VAL A 56 17.89 -4.76 -14.00
C VAL A 56 17.18 -6.10 -14.09
N GLU A 57 17.61 -6.92 -15.03
CA GLU A 57 17.19 -8.31 -15.16
C GLU A 57 18.43 -9.20 -15.07
N CYS A 58 18.48 -10.05 -14.05
CA CYS A 58 19.65 -10.89 -13.79
C CYS A 58 19.35 -12.36 -14.10
N ARG A 59 20.30 -13.04 -14.76
CA ARG A 59 20.24 -14.48 -14.97
C ARG A 59 20.51 -15.18 -13.64
N THR A 60 19.45 -15.59 -12.96
CA THR A 60 19.55 -16.30 -11.68
C THR A 60 19.90 -17.77 -11.89
N ASN A 61 20.97 -18.21 -11.22
CA ASN A 61 21.31 -19.62 -11.08
C ASN A 61 20.97 -20.09 -9.66
N TYR A 62 20.01 -21.00 -9.55
CA TYR A 62 19.53 -21.54 -8.27
C TYR A 62 20.45 -22.59 -7.64
N SER A 63 21.54 -23.00 -8.33
CA SER A 63 22.42 -24.10 -7.90
C SER A 63 23.52 -23.66 -6.92
N CYS A 64 23.41 -22.48 -6.32
CA CYS A 64 24.42 -21.95 -5.41
C CYS A 64 24.25 -22.41 -3.96
N VAL A 65 25.36 -22.40 -3.21
CA VAL A 65 25.34 -22.70 -1.77
C VAL A 65 24.77 -21.51 -1.00
N TYR A 66 23.72 -21.75 -0.22
CA TYR A 66 23.08 -20.72 0.60
C TYR A 66 24.09 -19.98 1.48
N GLY A 67 24.05 -18.65 1.45
CA GLY A 67 24.91 -17.78 2.26
C GLY A 67 26.31 -17.52 1.69
N LYS A 68 26.67 -18.11 0.54
CA LYS A 68 27.94 -17.82 -0.15
C LYS A 68 27.77 -16.71 -1.21
N PRO A 69 28.80 -15.88 -1.46
CA PRO A 69 28.77 -14.88 -2.52
C PRO A 69 28.80 -15.57 -3.90
N VAL A 70 27.98 -15.08 -4.82
CA VAL A 70 27.85 -15.57 -6.19
C VAL A 70 27.70 -14.39 -7.13
N THR A 71 28.37 -14.50 -8.28
CA THR A 71 28.30 -13.54 -9.37
C THR A 71 27.16 -13.89 -10.32
N PHE A 72 26.29 -12.92 -10.60
CA PHE A 72 25.20 -13.06 -11.58
C PHE A 72 25.37 -12.06 -12.72
N ASP A 73 25.09 -12.52 -13.94
CA ASP A 73 25.09 -11.67 -15.14
C ASP A 73 23.76 -10.94 -15.24
N CYS A 74 23.82 -9.62 -15.21
CA CYS A 74 22.65 -8.74 -15.24
C CYS A 74 22.65 -7.86 -16.49
N THR A 75 21.43 -7.61 -16.99
CA THR A 75 21.17 -6.72 -18.10
C THR A 75 20.31 -5.55 -17.64
N VAL A 76 20.59 -4.36 -18.13
CA VAL A 76 19.79 -3.17 -17.84
C VAL A 76 18.46 -3.25 -18.61
N LYS A 77 17.34 -2.94 -17.96
CA LYS A 77 16.03 -2.86 -18.63
C LYS A 77 16.02 -1.78 -19.72
N PRO A 78 15.14 -1.91 -20.75
CA PRO A 78 15.03 -0.88 -21.77
C PRO A 78 14.67 0.47 -21.12
N SER A 79 15.24 1.55 -21.69
CA SER A 79 15.08 2.95 -21.27
C SER A 79 15.82 3.39 -19.99
N VAL A 80 16.63 2.53 -19.36
CA VAL A 80 17.51 2.91 -18.25
C VAL A 80 18.97 2.93 -18.73
N THR A 81 19.73 3.97 -18.37
CA THR A 81 21.16 4.10 -18.70
C THR A 81 22.00 4.13 -17.43
N CYS A 82 23.02 3.27 -17.37
CA CYS A 82 24.02 3.27 -16.32
C CYS A 82 25.43 3.29 -16.92
N VAL A 83 26.39 3.75 -16.11
CA VAL A 83 27.80 3.85 -16.49
C VAL A 83 28.64 2.89 -15.66
N ASP A 84 29.75 2.44 -16.23
CA ASP A 84 30.79 1.73 -15.50
C ASP A 84 31.71 2.70 -14.74
N GLN A 85 32.66 2.13 -14.00
CA GLN A 85 33.74 2.88 -13.35
C GLN A 85 34.56 3.75 -14.32
N ASP A 86 34.64 3.33 -15.59
CA ASP A 86 35.34 4.05 -16.68
C ASP A 86 34.43 5.03 -17.45
N PHE A 87 33.26 5.43 -16.90
CA PHE A 87 32.27 6.30 -17.53
C PHE A 87 31.73 5.79 -18.88
N LYS A 88 31.91 4.51 -19.18
CA LYS A 88 31.36 3.87 -20.39
C LYS A 88 29.96 3.35 -20.11
N SER A 89 29.05 3.55 -21.05
CA SER A 89 27.72 2.97 -20.98
C SER A 89 27.80 1.47 -21.25
N GLN A 90 27.27 0.68 -20.33
CA GLN A 90 27.22 -0.77 -20.45
C GLN A 90 25.80 -1.27 -20.23
N LYS A 91 25.38 -2.23 -21.05
CA LYS A 91 24.06 -2.89 -20.93
C LYS A 91 24.13 -4.17 -20.13
N ASN A 92 25.28 -4.84 -20.15
CA ASN A 92 25.52 -6.12 -19.48
C ASN A 92 26.65 -5.91 -18.49
N PHE A 93 26.47 -6.36 -17.26
CA PHE A 93 27.45 -6.25 -16.20
C PHE A 93 27.23 -7.38 -15.18
N VAL A 94 28.22 -7.60 -14.33
CA VAL A 94 28.18 -8.65 -13.32
C VAL A 94 28.01 -8.03 -11.95
N ILE A 95 27.09 -8.56 -11.15
CA ILE A 95 26.94 -8.17 -9.73
C ILE A 95 27.27 -9.34 -8.83
N ASN A 96 27.90 -9.03 -7.70
CA ASN A 96 28.19 -9.99 -6.65
C ASN A 96 27.13 -9.85 -5.55
N MET A 97 26.37 -10.91 -5.29
CA MET A 97 25.40 -10.94 -4.20
C MET A 97 25.49 -12.26 -3.44
N THR A 98 24.95 -12.28 -2.22
CA THR A 98 24.90 -13.52 -1.44
C THR A 98 23.76 -14.39 -1.93
N CYS A 99 24.02 -15.67 -2.19
CA CYS A 99 23.00 -16.64 -2.58
C CYS A 99 21.98 -16.84 -1.45
N ARG A 100 20.82 -16.17 -1.55
CA ARG A 100 19.68 -16.28 -0.63
C ARG A 100 18.38 -16.01 -1.38
N PHE A 101 17.33 -16.75 -1.04
CA PHE A 101 15.99 -16.49 -1.60
C PHE A 101 15.34 -15.28 -0.92
N CYS A 102 14.54 -14.51 -1.68
CA CYS A 102 13.89 -13.29 -1.21
C CYS A 102 13.06 -13.48 0.07
N TRP A 103 12.37 -14.63 0.20
CA TRP A 103 11.54 -14.96 1.37
C TRP A 103 12.34 -15.42 2.62
N GLN A 104 13.65 -15.67 2.48
CA GLN A 104 14.56 -16.07 3.57
C GLN A 104 15.44 -14.92 4.06
N LEU A 105 15.22 -13.69 3.57
CA LEU A 105 15.93 -12.52 4.05
C LEU A 105 15.59 -12.23 5.52
N PRO A 106 16.46 -11.52 6.25
CA PRO A 106 16.13 -11.02 7.58
C PRO A 106 15.11 -9.87 7.50
N GLU A 107 14.44 -9.58 8.62
CA GLU A 107 13.39 -8.55 8.74
C GLU A 107 13.85 -7.12 8.39
N THR A 108 15.15 -6.85 8.38
CA THR A 108 15.71 -5.54 8.00
C THR A 108 15.64 -5.27 6.50
N ASP A 109 15.62 -6.32 5.69
CA ASP A 109 15.91 -6.25 4.25
C ASP A 109 14.62 -6.26 3.40
N TYR A 110 13.46 -6.40 4.03
CA TYR A 110 12.16 -6.30 3.38
C TYR A 110 11.17 -5.50 4.22
N GLU A 111 10.12 -5.02 3.58
CA GLU A 111 9.07 -4.25 4.21
C GLU A 111 7.72 -4.93 3.94
N CYS A 112 6.90 -5.08 4.96
CA CYS A 112 5.62 -5.79 4.87
C CYS A 112 4.45 -4.82 5.00
N SER A 113 3.38 -5.10 4.26
CA SER A 113 2.12 -4.38 4.40
C SER A 113 1.54 -4.57 5.81
N ASN A 114 1.15 -3.49 6.47
CA ASN A 114 0.39 -3.56 7.72
C ASN A 114 -1.11 -3.71 7.43
N SER A 115 -1.82 -4.49 8.25
CA SER A 115 -3.27 -4.64 8.14
C SER A 115 -3.99 -3.94 9.29
N THR A 116 -5.04 -3.19 8.96
CA THR A 116 -5.95 -2.54 9.92
C THR A 116 -7.17 -3.40 10.25
N SER A 117 -7.35 -4.55 9.57
CA SER A 117 -8.52 -5.42 9.73
C SER A 117 -8.40 -6.41 10.90
N CYS A 118 -7.31 -6.36 11.65
CA CYS A 118 -7.06 -7.26 12.78
C CYS A 118 -6.81 -6.45 14.06
N MET A 119 -6.89 -7.10 15.22
CA MET A 119 -6.63 -6.45 16.51
C MET A 119 -5.53 -7.19 17.29
N THR A 120 -4.61 -6.43 17.89
CA THR A 120 -3.47 -6.98 18.67
C THR A 120 -3.91 -7.73 19.93
N VAL A 121 -5.04 -7.32 20.52
CA VAL A 121 -5.60 -7.81 21.79
C VAL A 121 -6.42 -9.10 21.68
N SER A 122 -6.59 -9.63 20.47
CA SER A 122 -7.37 -10.86 20.25
C SER A 122 -6.74 -12.06 20.98
N CYS A 123 -7.58 -12.92 21.57
CA CYS A 123 -7.14 -14.14 22.24
C CYS A 123 -7.79 -15.38 21.59
N PRO A 124 -7.01 -16.27 20.93
CA PRO A 124 -5.55 -16.21 20.72
C PRO A 124 -5.12 -15.07 19.78
N ARG A 125 -3.86 -14.63 19.88
CA ARG A 125 -3.34 -13.50 19.09
C ARG A 125 -3.49 -13.78 17.60
N GLN A 126 -4.29 -12.95 16.93
CA GLN A 126 -4.55 -13.08 15.50
C GLN A 126 -3.27 -12.97 14.67
N ARG A 127 -3.19 -13.83 13.66
CA ARG A 127 -2.19 -13.77 12.60
C ARG A 127 -2.87 -13.34 11.31
N TYR A 128 -2.15 -12.60 10.48
CA TYR A 128 -2.62 -12.19 9.16
C TYR A 128 -1.54 -12.43 8.12
N THR A 129 -1.98 -12.62 6.87
CA THR A 129 -1.08 -12.75 5.73
C THR A 129 -0.72 -11.34 5.24
N ALA A 130 0.56 -10.97 5.40
CA ALA A 130 1.11 -9.73 4.89
C ALA A 130 1.82 -9.98 3.56
N ASN A 131 1.72 -9.03 2.63
CA ASN A 131 2.56 -9.01 1.43
C ASN A 131 3.84 -8.26 1.76
N CYS A 132 4.97 -8.96 1.71
CA CYS A 132 6.29 -8.42 2.00
C CYS A 132 7.05 -8.20 0.69
N THR A 133 7.68 -7.03 0.58
CA THR A 133 8.47 -6.63 -0.59
C THR A 133 9.91 -6.35 -0.15
N VAL A 134 10.87 -6.98 -0.82
CA VAL A 134 12.30 -6.76 -0.55
C VAL A 134 12.71 -5.33 -0.93
N ARG A 135 13.61 -4.73 -0.14
CA ARG A 135 14.14 -3.39 -0.42
C ARG A 135 14.92 -3.34 -1.73
N ASP A 136 14.93 -2.19 -2.38
CA ASP A 136 15.43 -2.01 -3.75
C ASP A 136 16.93 -2.26 -3.93
N HIS A 137 17.72 -2.00 -2.89
CA HIS A 137 19.18 -2.17 -2.88
C HIS A 137 19.62 -3.61 -2.58
N ILE A 138 18.68 -4.50 -2.23
CA ILE A 138 18.98 -5.90 -1.93
C ILE A 138 18.58 -6.77 -3.12
N HIS A 139 19.57 -7.48 -3.66
CA HIS A 139 19.36 -8.48 -4.69
C HIS A 139 19.19 -9.86 -4.05
N CYS A 140 18.17 -10.61 -4.47
CA CYS A 140 17.79 -11.91 -3.92
C CYS A 140 17.22 -12.80 -5.03
N LEU A 141 17.19 -14.11 -4.79
CA LEU A 141 16.68 -15.09 -5.75
C LEU A 141 15.16 -15.29 -5.59
N GLY A 142 14.46 -15.43 -6.72
CA GLY A 142 13.02 -15.69 -6.78
C GLY A 142 12.17 -14.42 -6.82
N ASN A 143 10.91 -14.53 -6.41
CA ASN A 143 9.99 -13.39 -6.41
C ASN A 143 10.31 -12.42 -5.26
N ARG A 144 10.45 -11.13 -5.57
CA ARG A 144 10.72 -10.05 -4.60
C ARG A 144 9.51 -9.73 -3.73
N THR A 145 8.31 -10.10 -4.16
CA THR A 145 7.08 -9.99 -3.38
C THR A 145 6.65 -11.37 -2.90
N PHE A 146 6.50 -11.53 -1.59
CA PHE A 146 6.14 -12.83 -1.00
C PHE A 146 5.17 -12.67 0.17
N PRO A 147 4.20 -13.59 0.32
CA PRO A 147 3.32 -13.60 1.47
C PRO A 147 4.06 -14.13 2.71
N LYS A 148 3.88 -13.46 3.85
CA LYS A 148 4.39 -13.90 5.15
C LYS A 148 3.29 -13.82 6.20
N MET A 149 3.17 -14.83 7.07
CA MET A 149 2.26 -14.76 8.21
C MET A 149 2.91 -13.98 9.36
N LEU A 150 2.30 -12.84 9.70
CA LEU A 150 2.74 -11.97 10.79
C LEU A 150 1.67 -11.89 11.88
N TYR A 151 2.10 -11.55 13.09
CA TYR A 151 1.18 -11.22 14.16
C TYR A 151 0.58 -9.84 13.95
N CYS A 152 -0.70 -9.69 14.29
CA CYS A 152 -1.33 -8.37 14.26
C CYS A 152 -0.65 -7.40 15.24
N ASN A 153 -0.41 -6.18 14.77
CA ASN A 153 0.15 -5.06 15.53
C ASN A 153 -0.75 -3.82 15.47
N TRP A 154 -1.99 -3.97 15.04
CA TRP A 154 -2.93 -2.87 14.95
C TRP A 154 -3.68 -2.64 16.27
N THR A 155 -3.91 -1.37 16.61
CA THR A 155 -4.60 -0.90 17.82
C THR A 155 -5.54 0.25 17.44
N GLY A 156 -6.69 0.36 18.10
CA GLY A 156 -7.73 1.36 17.79
C GLY A 156 -7.37 2.83 18.06
N GLY A 157 -6.17 3.12 18.58
CA GLY A 157 -5.68 4.48 18.77
C GLY A 157 -6.35 5.26 19.91
N TYR A 158 -7.11 4.59 20.77
CA TYR A 158 -7.77 5.19 21.92
C TYR A 158 -6.76 5.58 23.00
N LYS A 159 -6.74 6.86 23.38
CA LYS A 159 -5.86 7.36 24.44
C LYS A 159 -6.56 7.31 25.79
N TRP A 160 -5.91 6.72 26.79
CA TRP A 160 -6.47 6.63 28.14
C TRP A 160 -6.73 8.02 28.74
N SER A 161 -5.76 8.93 28.59
CA SER A 161 -5.86 10.30 29.11
C SER A 161 -7.02 11.08 28.49
N THR A 162 -7.26 10.91 27.19
CA THR A 162 -8.39 11.54 26.50
C THR A 162 -9.72 10.98 26.98
N ALA A 163 -9.84 9.66 27.12
CA ALA A 163 -11.05 9.04 27.65
C ALA A 163 -11.37 9.54 29.07
N LEU A 164 -10.34 9.65 29.92
CA LEU A 164 -10.48 10.16 31.28
C LEU A 164 -10.85 11.65 31.32
N ALA A 165 -10.20 12.49 30.49
CA ALA A 165 -10.53 13.91 30.38
C ALA A 165 -11.98 14.15 29.90
N LEU A 166 -12.43 13.36 28.91
CA LEU A 166 -13.80 13.41 28.40
C LEU A 166 -14.82 12.94 29.45
N SER A 167 -14.46 11.95 30.28
CA SER A 167 -15.32 11.50 31.38
C SER A 167 -15.50 12.57 32.45
N ILE A 168 -14.43 13.29 32.81
CA ILE A 168 -14.48 14.39 33.80
C ILE A 168 -15.28 15.58 33.27
N THR A 169 -15.01 16.01 32.04
CA THR A 169 -15.56 17.28 31.50
C THR A 169 -16.93 17.12 30.85
N LEU A 170 -17.17 15.98 30.20
CA LEU A 170 -18.35 15.73 29.35
C LEU A 170 -18.99 14.36 29.63
N GLY A 171 -18.64 13.70 30.74
CA GLY A 171 -19.18 12.37 31.09
C GLY A 171 -20.70 12.38 31.31
N GLY A 172 -21.26 13.52 31.73
CA GLY A 172 -22.71 13.65 31.96
C GLY A 172 -23.51 13.52 30.66
N PHE A 173 -22.92 13.90 29.53
CA PHE A 173 -23.48 13.72 28.20
C PHE A 173 -23.07 12.37 27.56
N GLY A 174 -22.29 11.55 28.25
CA GLY A 174 -21.80 10.26 27.77
C GLY A 174 -20.71 10.35 26.70
N ALA A 175 -20.00 11.49 26.59
CA ALA A 175 -18.95 11.69 25.59
C ALA A 175 -17.81 10.68 25.70
N ASP A 176 -17.52 10.21 26.91
CA ASP A 176 -16.58 9.12 27.19
C ASP A 176 -16.99 7.79 26.53
N ARG A 177 -18.27 7.42 26.61
CA ARG A 177 -18.80 6.19 25.99
C ARG A 177 -18.89 6.30 24.48
N PHE A 178 -19.25 7.48 23.96
CA PHE A 178 -19.18 7.75 22.53
C PHE A 178 -17.75 7.67 22.00
N TYR A 179 -16.78 8.22 22.74
CA TYR A 179 -15.36 8.13 22.38
C TYR A 179 -14.89 6.67 22.29
N LEU A 180 -15.28 5.82 23.24
CA LEU A 180 -14.92 4.40 23.25
C LEU A 180 -15.70 3.52 22.24
N GLY A 181 -16.59 4.10 21.43
CA GLY A 181 -17.43 3.37 20.46
C GLY A 181 -18.68 2.71 21.06
N GLN A 182 -18.93 2.89 22.36
CA GLN A 182 -20.08 2.34 23.10
C GLN A 182 -21.31 3.27 22.98
N TRP A 183 -21.75 3.54 21.75
CA TRP A 183 -22.80 4.54 21.47
C TRP A 183 -24.15 4.27 22.15
N ARG A 184 -24.50 3.00 22.38
CA ARG A 184 -25.76 2.62 23.05
C ARG A 184 -25.80 3.08 24.51
N GLU A 185 -24.70 2.88 25.23
CA GLU A 185 -24.57 3.33 26.62
C GLU A 185 -24.46 4.86 26.69
N GLY A 186 -23.76 5.47 25.73
CA GLY A 186 -23.68 6.94 25.59
C GLY A 186 -25.06 7.59 25.44
N LEU A 187 -25.94 7.02 24.59
CA LEU A 187 -27.32 7.51 24.45
C LEU A 187 -28.13 7.38 25.73
N GLY A 188 -27.96 6.28 26.48
CA GLY A 188 -28.62 6.08 27.76
C GLY A 188 -28.27 7.19 28.76
N LYS A 189 -27.00 7.56 28.85
CA LYS A 189 -26.55 8.68 29.67
C LYS A 189 -27.15 10.01 29.22
N LEU A 190 -27.16 10.26 27.91
CA LEU A 190 -27.67 11.51 27.34
C LEU A 190 -29.16 11.72 27.64
N PHE A 191 -29.99 10.68 27.51
CA PHE A 191 -31.42 10.76 27.85
C PHE A 191 -31.69 10.85 29.36
N SER A 192 -30.83 10.27 30.18
CA SER A 192 -30.90 10.40 31.64
C SER A 192 -30.34 11.73 32.18
N PHE A 193 -29.93 12.67 31.29
CA PHE A 193 -29.18 13.87 31.64
C PHE A 193 -27.97 13.58 32.54
N GLY A 194 -27.31 12.45 32.33
CA GLY A 194 -26.15 12.02 33.12
C GLY A 194 -26.46 11.71 34.59
N GLY A 195 -27.73 11.51 34.95
CA GLY A 195 -28.19 11.15 36.30
C GLY A 195 -27.58 11.99 37.43
N LEU A 196 -27.67 13.32 37.33
CA LEU A 196 -27.19 14.30 38.32
C LEU A 196 -25.68 14.19 38.67
N GLY A 197 -24.86 13.62 37.79
CA GLY A 197 -23.41 13.47 38.00
C GLY A 197 -22.99 12.20 38.74
N ILE A 198 -23.92 11.31 39.10
CA ILE A 198 -23.58 10.00 39.67
C ILE A 198 -22.88 9.13 38.61
N TRP A 199 -23.39 9.15 37.37
CA TRP A 199 -22.78 8.40 36.27
C TRP A 199 -21.35 8.86 36.01
N THR A 200 -21.11 10.17 35.98
CA THR A 200 -19.76 10.71 35.73
C THR A 200 -18.75 10.25 36.78
N LEU A 201 -19.14 10.21 38.06
CA LEU A 201 -18.29 9.69 39.13
C LEU A 201 -17.95 8.20 38.94
N ILE A 202 -18.94 7.39 38.59
CA ILE A 202 -18.74 5.95 38.34
C ILE A 202 -17.82 5.76 37.14
N ASP A 203 -18.04 6.48 36.05
CA ASP A 203 -17.23 6.35 34.84
C ASP A 203 -15.78 6.79 35.04
N VAL A 204 -15.54 7.88 35.76
CA VAL A 204 -14.19 8.33 36.09
C VAL A 204 -13.44 7.26 36.89
N LEU A 205 -14.11 6.60 37.85
CA LEU A 205 -13.52 5.49 38.59
C LEU A 205 -13.23 4.28 37.68
N LEU A 206 -14.20 3.87 36.86
CA LEU A 206 -14.08 2.70 35.99
C LEU A 206 -13.01 2.87 34.89
N ILE A 207 -12.91 4.05 34.29
CA ILE A 207 -11.88 4.40 33.30
C ILE A 207 -10.54 4.59 34.01
N GLY A 208 -10.53 5.21 35.19
CA GLY A 208 -9.33 5.43 36.01
C GLY A 208 -8.64 4.13 36.42
N VAL A 209 -9.41 3.11 36.79
CA VAL A 209 -8.91 1.76 37.12
C VAL A 209 -8.62 0.93 35.85
N GLY A 210 -9.03 1.38 34.68
CA GLY A 210 -8.86 0.65 33.42
C GLY A 210 -9.78 -0.56 33.27
N TYR A 211 -10.87 -0.63 34.05
CA TYR A 211 -11.85 -1.71 33.96
C TYR A 211 -12.67 -1.62 32.66
N VAL A 212 -12.95 -0.39 32.19
CA VAL A 212 -13.66 -0.13 30.94
C VAL A 212 -12.67 0.20 29.84
N GLY A 213 -12.66 -0.61 28.79
CA GLY A 213 -11.88 -0.41 27.57
C GLY A 213 -12.73 -0.03 26.35
N PRO A 214 -12.08 0.30 25.22
CA PRO A 214 -12.71 0.49 23.91
C PRO A 214 -13.61 -0.68 23.49
N ALA A 215 -14.70 -0.39 22.77
CA ALA A 215 -15.64 -1.39 22.27
C ALA A 215 -14.99 -2.44 21.34
N ASP A 216 -13.91 -2.04 20.65
CA ASP A 216 -13.14 -2.90 19.76
C ASP A 216 -12.22 -3.89 20.51
N GLY A 217 -12.22 -3.86 21.85
CA GLY A 217 -11.35 -4.67 22.70
C GLY A 217 -9.89 -4.21 22.73
N SER A 218 -9.52 -3.22 21.91
CA SER A 218 -8.15 -2.69 21.86
C SER A 218 -7.70 -2.09 23.19
N LEU A 219 -6.41 -2.14 23.48
CA LEU A 219 -5.84 -1.57 24.70
C LEU A 219 -5.65 -0.06 24.52
N TYR A 220 -5.76 0.70 25.61
CA TYR A 220 -5.41 2.12 25.58
C TYR A 220 -3.94 2.34 25.23
N ILE A 221 -3.67 3.43 24.53
CA ILE A 221 -2.34 3.96 24.22
C ILE A 221 -1.98 5.14 25.12
#